data_AF-A0A095VN22-F1
#
_entry.id   AF-A0A095VN22-F1
#
_cell.length_a   1.000
_cell.length_b   1.000
_cell.length_c   1.000
_cell.angle_alpha   90.00
_cell.angle_beta   90.00
_cell.angle_gamma   90.00
#
_symmetry.space_group_name_H-M   'P 1'
#
loop_
_entity.id
_entity.type
_entity.pdbx_description
1 polymer ?
#
loop_
_entity_poly.entity_id
_entity_poly.type
_entity_poly.pdbx_seq_one_letter_code
_entity_poly.pdbx_strand_id
1 'polypeptide(L)'
;MYRMSMIALSVAVLLEPVAATSAYAQSRTVTTQPTLQTLPPGRAVLFDNKKCPAGQIARYARSKMRDQISIKCVHITGLGK
;
A
#
# COMPACT_ATOMS: atom_id res chain seq x y z
N MET A 1 42.32 -26.33 38.14
CA MET A 1 41.01 -25.94 38.72
C MET A 1 41.05 -24.46 39.06
N TYR A 2 40.71 -23.60 38.11
CA TYR A 2 40.52 -22.17 38.39
C TYR A 2 39.54 -21.60 37.37
N ARG A 3 38.51 -20.94 37.90
CA ARG A 3 37.58 -20.02 37.25
C ARG A 3 36.40 -20.62 36.49
N MET A 4 35.48 -21.19 37.28
CA MET A 4 34.08 -20.77 37.16
C MET A 4 33.97 -19.24 37.31
N SER A 5 32.92 -18.67 36.71
CA SER A 5 32.51 -17.26 36.75
C SER A 5 33.06 -16.39 35.61
N MET A 6 32.28 -16.30 34.52
CA MET A 6 31.50 -15.09 34.28
C MET A 6 30.60 -15.32 33.05
N ILE A 7 29.39 -15.76 33.33
CA ILE A 7 28.23 -15.50 32.49
C ILE A 7 28.01 -13.99 32.56
N ALA A 8 28.38 -13.26 31.51
CA ALA A 8 28.01 -11.86 31.36
C ALA A 8 27.22 -11.72 30.06
N LEU A 9 25.91 -11.57 30.26
CA LEU A 9 24.89 -11.23 29.27
C LEU A 9 25.39 -10.13 28.34
N SER A 10 25.30 -10.36 27.03
CA SER A 10 25.20 -9.28 26.04
C SER A 10 24.35 -9.75 24.88
N VAL A 11 23.11 -10.18 25.19
CA VAL A 11 22.05 -10.20 24.18
C VAL A 11 21.56 -8.76 24.06
N ALA A 12 22.31 -7.94 23.33
CA ALA A 12 21.83 -6.66 22.86
C ALA A 12 20.76 -6.95 21.81
N VAL A 13 19.54 -7.14 22.29
CA VAL A 13 18.36 -7.22 21.44
C VAL A 13 18.18 -5.83 20.83
N LEU A 14 18.69 -5.65 19.61
CA LEU A 14 18.35 -4.53 18.74
C LEU A 14 16.89 -4.73 18.30
N LEU A 15 15.95 -4.39 19.18
CA LEU A 15 14.56 -4.16 18.81
C LEU A 15 14.52 -2.79 18.11
N GLU A 16 14.97 -2.74 16.86
CA GLU A 16 14.66 -1.60 16.00
C GLU A 16 13.15 -1.65 15.71
N PRO A 17 12.37 -0.61 16.05
CA PRO A 17 11.02 -0.51 15.54
C PRO A 17 11.14 -0.35 14.03
N VAL A 18 10.81 -1.41 13.30
CA VAL A 18 10.49 -1.30 11.87
C VAL A 18 9.34 -0.31 11.80
N ALA A 19 9.67 0.95 11.55
CA ALA A 19 8.72 1.95 11.15
C ALA A 19 8.20 1.44 9.80
N ALA A 20 7.11 0.68 9.86
CA ALA A 20 6.31 0.34 8.70
C ALA A 20 5.76 1.66 8.18
N THR A 21 6.56 2.39 7.41
CA THR A 21 6.06 3.47 6.57
C THR A 21 5.09 2.78 5.64
N SER A 22 3.79 2.90 5.93
CA SER A 22 2.77 2.47 4.98
C SER A 22 3.12 3.22 3.70
N ALA A 23 3.58 2.50 2.68
CA ALA A 23 3.80 3.08 1.38
C ALA A 23 2.41 3.46 0.86
N TYR A 24 1.94 4.64 1.26
CA TYR A 24 0.80 5.32 0.69
C TYR A 24 1.24 5.67 -0.72
N ALA A 25 1.18 4.68 -1.62
CA ALA A 25 1.26 4.91 -3.04
C ALA A 25 0.05 5.79 -3.36
N GLN A 26 0.26 7.11 -3.32
CA GLN A 26 -0.73 8.14 -3.52
C GLN A 26 -1.40 7.88 -4.86
N SER A 27 -2.52 7.15 -4.82
CA SER A 27 -3.24 6.74 -6.00
C SER A 27 -3.90 7.98 -6.56
N ARG A 28 -3.39 8.46 -7.70
CA ARG A 28 -3.88 9.67 -8.35
C ARG A 28 -5.34 9.50 -8.71
N THR A 29 -6.17 10.46 -8.30
CA THR A 29 -7.55 10.55 -8.78
C THR A 29 -7.54 11.09 -10.21
N VAL A 30 -8.22 10.40 -11.12
CA VAL A 30 -8.38 10.78 -12.51
C VAL A 30 -9.83 11.12 -12.80
N THR A 31 -10.07 11.98 -13.78
CA THR A 31 -11.41 12.43 -14.20
C THR A 31 -11.97 11.61 -15.36
N THR A 32 -11.14 10.80 -16.01
CA THR A 32 -11.52 9.91 -17.12
C THR A 32 -11.38 8.45 -16.70
N GLN A 33 -12.26 7.60 -17.22
CA GLN A 33 -12.23 6.17 -16.89
C GLN A 33 -10.94 5.54 -17.44
N PRO A 34 -10.11 4.91 -16.59
CA PRO A 34 -8.87 4.30 -17.04
C PRO A 34 -9.13 3.02 -17.85
N THR A 35 -8.29 2.81 -18.86
CA THR A 35 -8.30 1.66 -19.78
C THR A 35 -6.94 0.97 -19.78
N LEU A 36 -6.84 -0.23 -20.37
CA LEU A 36 -5.57 -0.94 -20.51
C LEU A 36 -4.52 -0.14 -21.28
N GLN A 37 -4.94 0.80 -22.14
CA GLN A 37 -4.02 1.65 -22.90
C GLN A 37 -3.55 2.86 -22.09
N THR A 38 -4.39 3.41 -21.21
CA THR A 38 -4.11 4.64 -20.46
C THR A 38 -3.52 4.40 -19.08
N LEU A 39 -3.74 3.23 -18.47
CA LEU A 39 -3.20 2.86 -17.16
C LEU A 39 -1.93 2.01 -17.33
N PRO A 40 -0.76 2.49 -16.88
CA PRO A 40 0.47 1.71 -16.97
C PRO A 40 0.44 0.44 -16.08
N PRO A 41 1.12 -0.65 -16.46
CA PRO A 41 1.20 -1.86 -15.65
C PRO A 41 1.78 -1.58 -14.26
N GLY A 42 1.15 -2.15 -13.22
CA GLY A 42 1.57 -1.97 -11.83
C GLY A 42 1.21 -0.63 -11.19
N ARG A 43 0.48 0.23 -11.89
CA ARG A 43 -0.09 1.46 -11.33
C ARG A 43 -1.53 1.25 -10.92
N ALA A 44 -1.94 2.06 -9.94
CA ALA A 44 -3.32 2.18 -9.51
C ALA A 44 -3.74 3.65 -9.51
N VAL A 45 -4.96 3.90 -9.95
CA VAL A 45 -5.59 5.22 -9.96
C VAL A 45 -6.98 5.13 -9.34
N LEU A 46 -7.47 6.25 -8.82
CA LEU A 46 -8.82 6.37 -8.32
C LEU A 46 -9.68 7.05 -9.38
N PHE A 47 -10.88 6.55 -9.62
CA PHE A 47 -11.84 7.16 -10.56
C PHE A 47 -13.22 7.09 -9.93
N ASP A 48 -13.92 8.23 -9.86
CA ASP A 48 -15.31 8.25 -9.40
C ASP A 48 -16.24 7.84 -10.55
N ASN A 49 -16.58 6.56 -10.57
CA ASN A 49 -17.53 6.00 -11.52
C ASN A 49 -18.98 6.02 -11.00
N LYS A 50 -19.24 6.61 -9.82
CA LYS A 50 -20.54 6.63 -9.12
C LYS A 50 -21.15 5.25 -8.85
N LYS A 51 -20.37 4.17 -8.95
CA LYS A 51 -20.81 2.79 -8.65
C LYS A 51 -20.44 2.34 -7.24
N CYS A 52 -19.50 3.04 -6.61
CA CYS A 52 -19.14 2.76 -5.23
C CYS A 52 -20.11 3.44 -4.24
N PRO A 53 -20.39 2.81 -3.10
CA PRO A 53 -21.24 3.39 -2.07
C PRO A 53 -20.62 4.65 -1.45
N ALA A 54 -21.41 5.42 -0.71
CA ALA A 54 -20.97 6.65 -0.06
C ALA A 54 -19.71 6.42 0.80
N GLY A 55 -18.75 7.35 0.73
CA GLY A 55 -17.48 7.24 1.42
C GLY A 55 -16.46 6.31 0.77
N GLN A 56 -16.75 5.77 -0.42
CA GLN A 56 -15.83 4.94 -1.19
C GLN A 56 -15.62 5.49 -2.61
N ILE A 57 -14.47 5.17 -3.20
CA ILE A 57 -14.11 5.52 -4.58
C ILE A 57 -13.56 4.29 -5.29
N ALA A 58 -13.79 4.16 -6.61
CA ALA A 58 -13.30 3.02 -7.35
C ALA A 58 -11.79 3.16 -7.61
N ARG A 59 -11.02 2.18 -7.14
CA ARG A 59 -9.60 2.01 -7.43
C ARG A 59 -9.43 1.04 -8.60
N TYR A 60 -8.85 1.54 -9.67
CA TYR A 60 -8.48 0.77 -10.85
C TYR A 60 -6.99 0.45 -10.77
N ALA A 61 -6.63 -0.82 -10.78
CA ALA A 61 -5.24 -1.27 -10.71
C ALA A 61 -4.92 -2.24 -11.84
N ARG A 62 -3.90 -1.93 -12.65
CA ARG A 62 -3.43 -2.82 -13.71
C ARG A 62 -2.35 -3.76 -13.18
N SER A 63 -2.48 -5.05 -13.46
CA SER A 63 -1.45 -6.02 -13.11
C SER A 63 -0.16 -5.78 -13.91
N LYS A 64 1.00 -6.05 -13.30
CA LYS A 64 2.29 -6.02 -14.00
C LYS A 64 2.48 -7.22 -14.92
N MET A 65 1.88 -8.35 -14.58
CA MET A 65 2.11 -9.64 -15.24
C MET A 65 0.96 -10.08 -16.16
N ARG A 66 -0.18 -9.38 -16.13
CA ARG A 66 -1.38 -9.73 -16.89
C ARG A 66 -2.00 -8.46 -17.47
N ASP A 67 -2.49 -8.53 -18.70
CA ASP A 67 -3.27 -7.45 -19.34
C ASP A 67 -4.71 -7.42 -18.81
N GLN A 68 -4.83 -7.16 -17.51
CA GLN A 68 -6.10 -7.07 -16.82
C GLN A 68 -6.08 -5.89 -15.85
N ILE A 69 -7.22 -5.22 -15.74
CA ILE A 69 -7.48 -4.19 -14.74
C ILE A 69 -8.42 -4.76 -13.70
N SER A 70 -8.00 -4.70 -12.45
CA SER A 70 -8.85 -4.98 -11.29
C SER A 70 -9.50 -3.69 -10.79
N ILE A 71 -10.78 -3.78 -10.46
CA ILE A 71 -11.59 -2.66 -9.95
C ILE A 71 -12.04 -3.05 -8.55
N LYS A 72 -11.78 -2.19 -7.56
CA LYS A 72 -12.25 -2.36 -6.18
C LYS A 72 -12.70 -1.02 -5.62
N CYS A 73 -13.82 -1.00 -4.91
CA CYS A 73 -14.19 0.18 -4.12
C CYS A 73 -13.29 0.22 -2.88
N VAL A 74 -12.67 1.37 -2.64
CA VAL A 74 -11.82 1.62 -1.48
C VAL A 74 -12.37 2.80 -0.70
N HIS A 75 -12.28 2.72 0.63
CA HIS A 75 -12.67 3.85 1.48
C HIS A 75 -11.80 5.06 1.20
N ILE A 76 -12.45 6.21 1.15
CA ILE A 76 -11.78 7.50 1.04
C ILE A 76 -11.25 7.85 2.43
N THR A 77 -10.12 7.26 2.82
CA THR A 77 -9.39 7.65 4.02
C THR A 77 -8.25 8.61 3.64
N GLY A 78 -8.42 9.90 3.95
CA GLY A 78 -7.35 10.90 3.81
C GLY A 78 -7.47 11.90 2.66
N LEU A 79 -8.63 12.04 2.00
CA LEU A 79 -8.92 13.25 1.21
C LEU A 79 -9.31 14.38 2.18
N GLY A 80 -8.30 15.03 2.77
CA GLY A 80 -8.36 16.35 3.41
C GLY A 80 -9.54 16.66 4.34
N LYS A 81 -9.27 16.71 5.66
CA LYS A 81 -9.75 17.87 6.42
C LYS A 81 -8.99 19.10 5.95
#